data_AF-A0A356FZ32-F1
#
_entry.id   AF-A0A356FZ32-F1
#
_cell.length_a   1.000
_cell.length_b   1.000
_cell.length_c   1.000
_cell.angle_alpha   90.00
_cell.angle_beta   90.00
_cell.angle_gamma   90.00
#
_symmetry.space_group_name_H-M   'P 1'
#
loop_
_entity.id
_entity.type
_entity.pdbx_description
1 polymer ?
#
loop_
_entity_poly.entity_id
_entity_poly.type
_entity_poly.pdbx_seq_one_letter_code
_entity_poly.pdbx_strand_id
1 'polypeptide(L)'
;MKFIFSFCRAFMIFFIWTFGFSFWFQRLMLAGWRFNPFDGVHWHYLQRQWQSGWTITSLREWLFVLLLFAAIPVWLTGWAVLTTVAWKKWFKVILMFPLKLAQKMWKKHKENRAQTVRPKITKRKSYKQTRPAAVRASTGRIAKVADKEAAQEKEKEKEKEQQKAHSHSHKEHKPAPEPAPKKEKAAQPAAAAAASGDGSIGDALRSAGYKLLQDVKIAGKAVDFIGMCADHLLLCLVDSENGDWLADEERFNDEEPLWFSESNHRISPVRVVLNARDALLPMLSGAARGMEIKPMVVINQGTIINAEDMFEVWDNLKVSVCRHGAGGPDEIKMLENALSKVKAPDDAVVRDVSGLLS
;
A
#
# COMPACT_ATOMS: atom_id res chain seq x y z
N MET A 1 -29.75 8.90 16.97
CA MET A 1 -29.74 8.30 15.62
C MET A 1 -28.73 7.16 15.43
N LYS A 2 -27.48 7.25 15.92
CA LYS A 2 -26.45 6.20 15.75
C LYS A 2 -26.81 4.84 16.40
N PHE A 3 -27.44 4.85 17.57
CA PHE A 3 -27.92 3.64 18.26
C PHE A 3 -29.01 2.90 17.49
N ILE A 4 -29.99 3.62 16.94
CA ILE A 4 -31.09 3.05 16.16
C ILE A 4 -30.54 2.34 14.92
N PHE A 5 -29.59 2.96 14.21
CA PHE A 5 -28.96 2.37 13.03
C PHE A 5 -28.13 1.11 13.38
N SER A 6 -27.42 1.13 14.51
CA SER A 6 -26.68 -0.05 14.99
C SER A 6 -27.61 -1.20 15.39
N PHE A 7 -28.72 -0.88 16.04
CA PHE A 7 -29.75 -1.85 16.43
C PHE A 7 -30.45 -2.46 15.21
N CYS A 8 -30.88 -1.65 14.25
CA CYS A 8 -31.44 -2.14 12.97
C CYS A 8 -30.45 -3.05 12.23
N ARG A 9 -29.15 -2.71 12.23
CA ARG A 9 -28.12 -3.55 11.64
C ARG A 9 -28.01 -4.91 12.36
N ALA A 10 -27.96 -4.91 13.68
CA ALA A 10 -27.87 -6.14 14.47
C ALA A 10 -29.09 -7.05 14.24
N PHE A 11 -30.27 -6.45 14.10
CA PHE A 11 -31.53 -7.17 13.84
C PHE A 11 -31.61 -7.75 12.42
N MET A 12 -31.15 -7.00 11.41
CA MET A 12 -31.03 -7.53 10.04
C MET A 12 -30.06 -8.71 9.97
N ILE A 13 -28.91 -8.59 10.63
CA ILE A 13 -27.92 -9.68 10.71
C ILE A 13 -28.53 -10.87 11.44
N PHE A 14 -29.28 -10.66 12.52
CA PHE A 14 -29.96 -11.72 13.25
C PHE A 14 -30.90 -12.51 12.34
N PHE A 15 -31.74 -11.85 11.54
CA PHE A 15 -32.62 -12.56 10.61
C PHE A 15 -31.86 -13.34 9.55
N ILE A 16 -30.92 -12.69 8.86
CA ILE A 16 -30.16 -13.34 7.78
C ILE A 16 -29.40 -14.56 8.33
N TRP A 17 -28.76 -14.40 9.49
CA TRP A 17 -28.07 -15.50 10.17
C TRP A 17 -29.02 -16.61 10.59
N THR A 18 -30.16 -16.27 11.20
CA THR A 18 -31.12 -17.27 11.69
C THR A 18 -31.71 -18.09 10.55
N PHE A 19 -32.08 -17.47 9.43
CA PHE A 19 -32.56 -18.19 8.24
C PHE A 19 -31.46 -19.06 7.62
N GLY A 20 -30.26 -18.52 7.45
CA GLY A 20 -29.12 -19.26 6.89
C GLY A 20 -28.72 -20.45 7.76
N PHE A 21 -28.56 -20.22 9.07
CA PHE A 21 -28.23 -21.25 10.05
C PHE A 21 -29.31 -22.34 10.09
N SER A 22 -30.58 -21.96 10.16
CA SER A 22 -31.70 -22.91 10.16
C SER A 22 -31.71 -23.79 8.91
N PHE A 23 -31.50 -23.19 7.73
CA PHE A 23 -31.44 -23.92 6.47
C PHE A 23 -30.29 -24.95 6.43
N TRP A 24 -29.09 -24.52 6.83
CA TRP A 24 -27.92 -25.41 6.85
C TRP A 24 -28.01 -26.48 7.93
N PHE A 25 -28.47 -26.12 9.12
CA PHE A 25 -28.69 -27.04 10.22
C PHE A 25 -29.72 -28.11 9.88
N GLN A 26 -30.84 -27.73 9.25
CA GLN A 26 -31.83 -28.68 8.74
C GLN A 26 -31.23 -29.64 7.71
N ARG A 27 -30.46 -29.13 6.73
CA ARG A 27 -29.81 -30.00 5.74
C ARG A 27 -28.81 -30.96 6.37
N LEU A 28 -28.03 -30.50 7.34
CA LEU A 28 -27.08 -31.32 8.07
C LEU A 28 -27.80 -32.45 8.84
N MET A 29 -28.87 -32.12 9.55
CA MET A 29 -29.67 -33.08 10.32
C MET A 29 -30.39 -34.10 9.43
N LEU A 30 -30.87 -33.67 8.26
CA LEU A 30 -31.46 -34.56 7.26
C LEU A 30 -30.42 -35.48 6.62
N ALA A 31 -29.24 -34.96 6.27
CA ALA A 31 -28.17 -35.77 5.69
C ALA A 31 -27.60 -36.78 6.69
N GLY A 32 -27.36 -36.35 7.93
CA GLY A 32 -26.75 -37.16 8.97
C GLY A 32 -27.72 -38.15 9.63
N TRP A 33 -28.96 -37.74 9.90
CA TRP A 33 -29.90 -38.52 10.72
C TRP A 33 -31.31 -38.61 10.15
N ARG A 34 -31.56 -38.06 8.94
CA ARG A 34 -32.90 -37.95 8.34
C ARG A 34 -33.92 -37.29 9.28
N PHE A 35 -33.42 -36.45 10.18
CA PHE A 35 -34.23 -35.77 11.18
C PHE A 35 -34.48 -34.33 10.76
N ASN A 36 -35.73 -33.90 10.77
CA ASN A 36 -36.08 -32.51 10.53
C ASN A 36 -36.36 -31.82 11.88
N PRO A 37 -35.51 -30.89 12.33
CA PRO A 37 -35.69 -30.18 13.60
C PRO A 37 -36.89 -29.22 13.60
N PHE A 38 -37.46 -28.91 12.43
CA PHE A 38 -38.61 -28.01 12.32
C PHE A 38 -39.94 -28.76 12.14
N ASP A 39 -39.92 -30.09 12.02
CA ASP A 39 -41.13 -30.89 11.90
C ASP A 39 -41.52 -31.49 13.26
N GLY A 40 -42.72 -31.18 13.74
CA GLY A 40 -43.25 -31.70 14.99
C GLY A 40 -43.36 -33.22 15.01
N VAL A 41 -43.57 -33.89 13.88
CA VAL A 41 -43.73 -35.35 13.82
C VAL A 41 -42.47 -36.07 14.30
N HIS A 42 -41.30 -35.56 13.90
CA HIS A 42 -40.01 -36.14 14.26
C HIS A 42 -39.71 -35.97 15.76
N TRP A 43 -40.12 -34.84 16.34
CA TRP A 43 -40.03 -34.62 17.79
C TRP A 43 -40.95 -35.54 18.58
N HIS A 44 -42.18 -35.77 18.12
CA HIS A 44 -43.10 -36.71 18.77
C HIS A 44 -42.60 -38.16 18.67
N TYR A 45 -41.91 -38.52 17.59
CA TYR A 45 -41.24 -39.81 17.49
C TYR A 45 -40.10 -39.93 18.52
N LEU A 46 -39.23 -38.92 18.58
CA LEU A 46 -38.10 -38.89 19.52
C LEU A 46 -38.57 -38.91 20.98
N GLN A 47 -39.61 -38.17 21.32
CA GLN A 47 -40.21 -38.14 22.66
C GLN A 47 -40.79 -39.50 23.05
N ARG A 48 -41.48 -40.19 22.13
CA ARG A 48 -41.99 -41.55 22.38
C ARG A 48 -40.85 -42.55 22.57
N GLN A 49 -39.80 -42.46 21.78
CA GLN A 49 -38.62 -43.32 21.93
C GLN A 49 -37.93 -43.09 23.28
N TRP A 50 -37.79 -41.82 23.68
CA TRP A 50 -37.26 -41.47 25.01
C TRP A 50 -38.11 -42.05 26.14
N GLN A 51 -39.44 -41.91 26.06
CA GLN A 51 -40.38 -42.48 27.03
C GLN A 51 -40.37 -44.01 27.07
N SER A 52 -40.05 -44.68 25.95
CA SER A 52 -39.89 -46.13 25.90
C SER A 52 -38.56 -46.65 26.47
N GLY A 53 -37.70 -45.77 27.00
CA GLY A 53 -36.42 -46.15 27.61
C GLY A 53 -35.28 -46.32 26.59
N TRP A 54 -35.31 -45.58 25.48
CA TRP A 54 -34.24 -45.62 24.48
C TRP A 54 -32.88 -45.24 25.09
N THR A 55 -31.93 -46.16 25.03
CA THR A 55 -30.55 -45.95 25.48
C THR A 55 -29.64 -45.60 24.31
N ILE A 56 -28.92 -44.48 24.42
CA ILE A 56 -27.97 -43.99 23.43
C ILE A 56 -26.70 -44.84 23.51
N THR A 57 -26.49 -45.72 22.52
CA THR A 57 -25.37 -46.67 22.52
C THR A 57 -24.39 -46.40 21.39
N SER A 58 -24.87 -45.83 20.28
CA SER A 58 -24.02 -45.55 19.13
C SER A 58 -23.37 -44.17 19.22
N LEU A 59 -22.12 -44.06 18.77
CA LEU A 59 -21.43 -42.78 18.58
C LEU A 59 -22.27 -41.81 17.72
N ARG A 60 -22.99 -42.35 16.72
CA ARG A 60 -23.86 -41.55 15.85
C ARG A 60 -25.04 -40.94 16.60
N GLU A 61 -25.60 -41.63 17.58
CA GLU A 61 -26.70 -41.12 18.42
C GLU A 61 -26.19 -40.09 19.43
N TRP A 62 -24.99 -40.30 19.98
CA TRP A 62 -24.31 -39.30 20.80
C TRP A 62 -24.02 -38.01 20.02
N LEU A 63 -23.49 -38.13 18.80
CA LEU A 63 -23.27 -36.97 17.93
C LEU A 63 -24.57 -36.23 17.60
N PHE A 64 -25.68 -36.94 17.38
CA PHE A 64 -26.98 -36.32 17.19
C PHE A 64 -27.40 -35.46 18.38
N VAL A 65 -27.34 -36.01 19.59
CA VAL A 65 -27.74 -35.30 20.81
C VAL A 65 -26.81 -34.12 21.08
N LEU A 66 -25.50 -34.32 20.99
CA LEU A 66 -24.52 -33.26 21.17
C LEU A 66 -24.73 -32.13 20.15
N LEU A 67 -25.00 -32.46 18.90
CA LEU A 67 -25.25 -31.46 17.86
C LEU A 67 -26.57 -30.70 18.07
N LEU A 68 -27.59 -31.37 18.58
CA LEU A 68 -28.87 -30.74 18.96
C LEU A 68 -28.68 -29.72 20.10
N PHE A 69 -27.92 -30.09 21.13
CA PHE A 69 -27.60 -29.17 22.24
C PHE A 69 -26.64 -28.06 21.83
N ALA A 70 -25.66 -28.36 20.97
CA ALA A 70 -24.69 -27.38 20.46
C ALA A 70 -25.33 -26.38 19.48
N ALA A 71 -26.50 -26.67 18.90
CA ALA A 71 -27.16 -25.78 17.97
C ALA A 71 -27.45 -24.39 18.57
N ILE A 72 -27.92 -24.34 19.82
CA ILE A 72 -28.25 -23.09 20.52
C ILE A 72 -27.01 -22.21 20.79
N PRO A 73 -25.93 -22.71 21.44
CA PRO A 73 -24.74 -21.91 21.65
C PRO A 73 -24.08 -21.52 20.33
N VAL A 74 -23.98 -22.42 19.34
CA VAL A 74 -23.39 -22.09 18.03
C VAL A 74 -24.19 -21.01 17.30
N TRP A 75 -25.52 -21.06 17.39
CA TRP A 75 -26.38 -20.04 16.82
C TRP A 75 -26.15 -18.67 17.48
N LEU A 76 -26.07 -18.61 18.81
CA LEU A 76 -25.82 -17.37 19.55
C LEU A 76 -24.40 -16.82 19.32
N THR A 77 -23.38 -17.68 19.37
CA THR A 77 -21.99 -17.27 19.12
C THR A 77 -21.80 -16.83 17.68
N GLY A 78 -22.42 -17.53 16.73
CA GLY A 78 -22.41 -17.15 15.32
C GLY A 78 -23.02 -15.76 15.12
N TRP A 79 -24.20 -15.50 15.71
CA TRP A 79 -24.81 -14.18 15.65
C TRP A 79 -23.90 -13.11 16.26
N ALA A 80 -23.37 -13.34 17.47
CA ALA A 80 -22.49 -12.40 18.15
C ALA A 80 -21.26 -12.06 17.28
N VAL A 81 -20.57 -13.06 16.74
CA VAL A 81 -19.43 -12.88 15.84
C VAL A 81 -19.84 -12.09 14.60
N LEU A 82 -20.95 -12.44 13.94
CA LEU A 82 -21.42 -11.72 12.75
C LEU A 82 -21.75 -10.25 13.04
N THR A 83 -22.18 -9.89 14.25
CA THR A 83 -22.43 -8.47 14.58
C THR A 83 -21.14 -7.65 14.72
N THR A 84 -20.02 -8.28 15.09
CA THR A 84 -18.69 -7.63 15.20
C THR A 84 -18.04 -7.38 13.84
N VAL A 85 -18.43 -8.13 12.81
CA VAL A 85 -17.84 -8.00 11.46
C VAL A 85 -18.19 -6.65 10.83
N ALA A 86 -17.17 -6.02 10.22
CA ALA A 86 -17.32 -4.79 9.46
C ALA A 86 -17.97 -5.03 8.09
N TRP A 87 -19.29 -5.22 8.06
CA TRP A 87 -20.07 -5.51 6.85
C TRP A 87 -19.88 -4.49 5.72
N LYS A 88 -19.50 -3.25 6.00
CA LYS A 88 -19.22 -2.24 4.96
C LYS A 88 -18.03 -2.62 4.07
N LYS A 89 -16.99 -3.24 4.63
CA LYS A 89 -15.82 -3.70 3.87
C LYS A 89 -16.18 -4.96 3.08
N TRP A 90 -16.82 -5.92 3.73
CA TRP A 90 -17.24 -7.18 3.12
C TRP A 90 -18.30 -7.00 2.02
N PHE A 91 -19.26 -6.11 2.19
CA PHE A 91 -20.27 -5.83 1.16
C PHE A 91 -19.64 -5.23 -0.10
N LYS A 92 -18.65 -4.33 0.04
CA LYS A 92 -17.88 -3.81 -1.10
C LYS A 92 -17.10 -4.93 -1.78
N VAL A 93 -16.45 -5.82 -1.01
CA VAL A 93 -15.70 -6.96 -1.58
C VAL A 93 -16.64 -7.91 -2.33
N ILE A 94 -17.75 -8.32 -1.71
CA ILE A 94 -18.72 -9.26 -2.30
C ILE A 94 -19.37 -8.66 -3.55
N LEU A 95 -19.74 -7.38 -3.52
CA LEU A 95 -20.35 -6.70 -4.67
C LEU A 95 -19.35 -6.45 -5.80
N MET A 96 -18.10 -6.12 -5.47
CA MET A 96 -17.05 -5.88 -6.47
C MET A 96 -16.41 -7.17 -6.99
N PHE A 97 -16.56 -8.29 -6.30
CA PHE A 97 -16.01 -9.59 -6.72
C PHE A 97 -16.47 -10.02 -8.13
N PRO A 98 -17.77 -10.06 -8.46
CA PRO A 98 -18.21 -10.40 -9.82
C PRO A 98 -17.78 -9.35 -10.86
N LEU A 99 -17.73 -8.07 -10.48
CA LEU A 99 -17.28 -6.98 -11.36
C LEU A 99 -15.78 -7.08 -11.67
N LYS A 100 -14.94 -7.36 -10.66
CA LYS A 100 -13.50 -7.56 -10.83
C LYS A 100 -13.20 -8.80 -11.68
N LEU A 101 -13.96 -9.88 -11.51
CA LEU A 101 -13.89 -11.07 -12.36
C LEU A 101 -14.26 -10.73 -13.81
N ALA A 102 -15.35 -10.01 -14.04
CA ALA A 102 -15.77 -9.58 -15.38
C ALA A 102 -14.75 -8.64 -16.03
N GLN A 103 -14.21 -7.67 -15.29
CA GLN A 103 -13.16 -6.76 -15.75
C GLN A 103 -11.88 -7.52 -16.12
N LYS A 104 -11.48 -8.52 -15.32
CA LYS A 104 -10.32 -9.37 -15.61
C LYS A 104 -10.54 -10.19 -16.88
N MET A 105 -11.74 -10.73 -17.07
CA MET A 105 -12.12 -11.45 -18.29
C MET A 105 -12.12 -10.53 -19.52
N TRP A 106 -12.62 -9.29 -19.41
CA TRP A 106 -12.60 -8.31 -20.50
C TRP A 106 -11.19 -7.82 -20.84
N LYS A 107 -10.33 -7.57 -19.85
CA LYS A 107 -8.92 -7.22 -20.08
C LYS A 107 -8.19 -8.34 -20.82
N LYS A 108 -8.35 -9.59 -20.37
CA LYS A 108 -7.82 -10.77 -21.05
C LYS A 108 -8.33 -10.90 -22.49
N HIS A 109 -9.61 -10.61 -22.72
CA HIS A 109 -10.19 -10.60 -24.07
C HIS A 109 -9.62 -9.49 -24.96
N LYS A 110 -9.33 -8.31 -24.39
CA LYS A 110 -8.73 -7.16 -25.08
C LYS A 110 -7.26 -7.40 -25.42
N GLU A 111 -6.50 -8.00 -24.51
CA GLU A 111 -5.10 -8.40 -24.69
C GLU A 111 -4.97 -9.48 -25.77
N ASN A 112 -5.81 -10.51 -25.73
CA ASN A 112 -5.87 -11.53 -26.78
C ASN A 112 -6.21 -10.93 -28.14
N ARG A 113 -7.13 -9.94 -28.18
CA ARG A 113 -7.50 -9.22 -29.41
C ARG A 113 -6.36 -8.31 -29.91
N ALA A 114 -5.61 -7.69 -29.00
CA ALA A 114 -4.45 -6.86 -29.34
C ALA A 114 -3.28 -7.71 -29.87
N GLN A 115 -3.07 -8.91 -29.32
CA GLN A 115 -2.06 -9.86 -29.83
C GLN A 115 -2.39 -10.41 -31.23
N THR A 116 -3.69 -10.53 -31.58
CA THR A 116 -4.09 -10.89 -32.95
C THR A 116 -3.93 -9.78 -33.98
N VAL A 117 -3.79 -8.52 -33.55
CA VAL A 117 -3.50 -7.39 -34.47
C VAL A 117 -1.99 -7.31 -34.67
N ARG A 118 -1.49 -7.90 -35.76
CA ARG A 118 -0.06 -7.81 -36.13
C ARG A 118 0.37 -6.34 -36.22
N PRO A 119 1.57 -5.97 -35.68
CA PRO A 119 2.05 -4.60 -35.78
C PRO A 119 2.24 -4.21 -37.24
N LYS A 120 1.65 -3.08 -37.63
CA LYS A 120 1.79 -2.52 -38.98
C LYS A 120 3.22 -2.01 -39.14
N ILE A 121 4.09 -2.83 -39.72
CA ILE A 121 5.47 -2.46 -40.05
C ILE A 121 5.43 -1.30 -41.04
N THR A 122 5.53 -0.07 -40.56
CA THR A 122 5.81 1.08 -41.43
C THR A 122 7.29 1.00 -41.82
N LYS A 123 7.56 0.67 -43.09
CA LYS A 123 8.92 0.64 -43.62
C LYS A 123 9.63 1.98 -43.35
N ARG A 124 10.81 1.92 -42.73
CA ARG A 124 11.71 3.06 -42.50
C ARG A 124 11.98 3.76 -43.83
N LYS A 125 11.61 5.04 -43.96
CA LYS A 125 11.82 5.81 -45.18
C LYS A 125 13.33 5.88 -45.50
N SER A 126 13.68 5.64 -46.76
CA SER A 126 15.06 5.55 -47.25
C SER A 126 15.81 6.88 -47.11
N TYR A 127 17.09 6.82 -46.72
CA TYR A 127 18.01 7.94 -46.46
C TYR A 127 18.17 8.94 -47.63
N LYS A 128 17.73 8.58 -48.84
CA LYS A 128 17.69 9.50 -50.00
C LYS A 128 16.51 10.48 -49.97
N GLN A 129 15.49 10.24 -49.15
CA GLN A 129 14.30 11.10 -49.04
C GLN A 129 14.44 12.18 -47.93
N THR A 130 15.48 12.09 -47.11
CA THR A 130 15.85 13.04 -46.05
C THR A 130 17.20 13.68 -46.36
N ARG A 131 17.37 14.26 -47.55
CA ARG A 131 18.49 15.18 -47.80
C ARG A 131 17.96 16.61 -47.68
N PRO A 132 18.51 17.47 -46.80
CA PRO A 132 18.19 18.89 -46.85
C PRO A 132 18.58 19.40 -48.25
N ALA A 133 17.71 20.21 -48.85
CA ALA A 133 17.95 20.80 -50.15
C ALA A 133 19.30 21.53 -50.14
N ALA A 134 20.16 21.24 -51.12
CA ALA A 134 21.45 21.91 -51.26
C ALA A 134 21.20 23.41 -51.45
N VAL A 135 21.76 24.21 -50.55
CA VAL A 135 21.78 25.67 -50.65
C VAL A 135 22.64 26.03 -51.87
N ARG A 136 21.99 26.31 -53.00
CA ARG A 136 22.63 27.00 -54.12
C ARG A 136 22.35 28.49 -54.00
N ALA A 137 23.43 29.25 -54.11
CA ALA A 137 23.43 30.70 -54.17
C ALA A 137 22.55 31.19 -55.34
N SER A 138 21.69 32.16 -55.01
CA SER A 138 21.09 33.23 -55.81
C SER A 138 21.16 33.14 -57.35
N THR A 139 20.00 33.04 -58.01
CA THR A 139 19.62 33.92 -59.13
C THR A 139 18.11 33.83 -59.48
N GLY A 140 17.43 34.98 -59.48
CA GLY A 140 16.26 35.30 -60.34
C GLY A 140 14.87 34.66 -60.06
N ARG A 141 13.88 35.51 -59.65
CA ARG A 141 12.47 35.65 -60.14
C ARG A 141 11.71 34.38 -60.60
N ILE A 142 10.45 34.04 -60.28
CA ILE A 142 9.21 34.72 -59.84
C ILE A 142 8.19 33.62 -59.41
N ALA A 143 7.20 34.01 -58.57
CA ALA A 143 5.88 33.37 -58.32
C ALA A 143 5.76 32.17 -57.35
N LYS A 144 5.27 32.46 -56.13
CA LYS A 144 3.91 32.08 -55.64
C LYS A 144 3.70 32.58 -54.21
N VAL A 145 3.16 33.79 -54.12
CA VAL A 145 2.53 34.36 -52.92
C VAL A 145 1.04 34.11 -53.12
N ALA A 146 0.50 33.03 -52.55
CA ALA A 146 -0.94 32.76 -52.56
C ALA A 146 -1.35 31.74 -51.48
N ASP A 147 -0.47 30.82 -51.07
CA ASP A 147 -0.86 29.73 -50.15
C ASP A 147 -0.50 29.96 -48.67
N LYS A 148 0.06 31.12 -48.31
CA LYS A 148 0.42 31.45 -46.92
C LYS A 148 -0.59 32.31 -46.16
N GLU A 149 -1.53 32.97 -46.86
CA GLU A 149 -2.53 33.84 -46.20
C GLU A 149 -3.80 33.06 -45.80
N ALA A 150 -4.15 31.97 -46.49
CA ALA A 150 -5.34 31.16 -46.14
C ALA A 150 -5.16 30.24 -44.92
N ALA A 151 -3.92 30.04 -44.44
CA ALA A 151 -3.64 29.18 -43.27
C ALA A 151 -3.68 29.96 -41.94
N GLN A 152 -3.40 31.27 -41.96
CA GLN A 152 -3.37 32.10 -40.73
C GLN A 152 -4.75 32.63 -40.33
N GLU A 153 -5.74 32.66 -41.23
CA GLU A 153 -7.11 33.05 -40.89
C GLU A 153 -7.89 31.93 -40.18
N LYS A 154 -7.59 30.64 -40.47
CA LYS A 154 -8.27 29.50 -39.85
C LYS A 154 -7.82 29.17 -38.42
N GLU A 155 -6.62 29.61 -38.02
CA GLU A 155 -6.13 29.46 -36.64
C GLU A 155 -6.69 30.55 -35.71
N LYS A 156 -6.94 31.76 -36.23
CA LYS A 156 -7.52 32.87 -35.45
C LYS A 156 -9.02 32.75 -35.16
N GLU A 157 -9.77 31.96 -35.94
CA GLU A 157 -11.20 31.70 -35.68
C GLU A 157 -11.43 30.62 -34.61
N LYS A 158 -10.54 29.62 -34.49
CA LYS A 158 -10.70 28.54 -33.49
C LYS A 158 -10.31 28.94 -32.06
N GLU A 159 -9.37 29.87 -31.88
CA GLU A 159 -9.03 30.41 -30.55
C GLU A 159 -10.11 31.36 -29.99
N LYS A 160 -10.95 31.97 -30.85
CA LYS A 160 -12.04 32.86 -30.41
C LYS A 160 -13.32 32.15 -29.96
N GLU A 161 -13.51 30.88 -30.32
CA GLU A 161 -14.69 30.10 -29.89
C GLU A 161 -14.50 29.35 -28.57
N GLN A 162 -13.26 29.01 -28.17
CA GLN A 162 -13.01 28.33 -26.89
C GLN A 162 -12.86 29.26 -25.68
N GLN A 163 -12.67 30.57 -25.88
CA GLN A 163 -12.61 31.55 -24.78
C GLN A 163 -13.97 32.21 -24.44
N LYS A 164 -15.06 31.87 -25.14
CA LYS A 164 -16.41 32.43 -24.88
C LYS A 164 -17.35 31.53 -24.07
N ALA A 165 -16.93 30.33 -23.65
CA ALA A 165 -17.76 29.38 -22.90
C ALA A 165 -17.47 29.33 -21.38
N HIS A 166 -16.47 30.06 -20.87
CA HIS A 166 -16.21 30.16 -19.42
C HIS A 166 -15.96 31.60 -18.97
N SER A 167 -16.94 32.47 -19.19
CA SER A 167 -17.07 33.70 -18.42
C SER A 167 -18.55 34.05 -18.27
N HIS A 168 -19.18 33.64 -17.17
CA HIS A 168 -20.16 34.44 -16.43
C HIS A 168 -20.64 33.71 -15.17
N SER A 169 -20.74 34.48 -14.07
CA SER A 169 -21.26 34.16 -12.72
C SER A 169 -20.25 33.52 -11.75
N HIS A 170 -19.82 34.11 -10.63
CA HIS A 170 -20.10 35.42 -10.03
C HIS A 170 -18.95 35.78 -9.06
N LYS A 171 -18.55 37.05 -9.08
CA LYS A 171 -17.62 37.75 -8.17
C LYS A 171 -18.47 38.36 -7.04
N GLU A 172 -18.08 38.30 -5.77
CA GLU A 172 -17.53 39.38 -4.91
C GLU A 172 -17.75 38.91 -3.46
N HIS A 173 -16.94 39.18 -2.43
CA HIS A 173 -16.27 40.42 -2.06
C HIS A 173 -15.15 40.13 -1.02
N LYS A 174 -14.07 40.91 -1.05
CA LYS A 174 -13.04 41.02 0.00
C LYS A 174 -13.00 42.50 0.41
N PRO A 175 -12.86 42.83 1.70
CA PRO A 175 -11.94 43.92 2.05
C PRO A 175 -10.81 43.46 2.98
N ALA A 176 -9.72 44.22 2.92
CA ALA A 176 -8.44 44.03 3.59
C ALA A 176 -8.46 44.55 5.07
N PRO A 177 -7.38 44.34 5.85
CA PRO A 177 -7.39 44.24 7.32
C PRO A 177 -6.86 45.49 8.05
N GLU A 178 -7.16 45.59 9.36
CA GLU A 178 -6.35 46.32 10.37
C GLU A 178 -6.84 46.01 11.82
N PRO A 179 -6.13 46.39 12.92
CA PRO A 179 -5.29 45.51 13.73
C PRO A 179 -5.81 45.19 15.16
N ALA A 180 -5.00 44.38 15.87
CA ALA A 180 -5.18 43.76 17.20
C ALA A 180 -5.54 44.67 18.40
N PRO A 181 -5.83 44.05 19.56
CA PRO A 181 -4.96 44.32 20.71
C PRO A 181 -4.45 43.09 21.48
N LYS A 182 -3.36 43.36 22.19
CA LYS A 182 -2.46 42.51 22.96
C LYS A 182 -3.02 42.06 24.32
N LYS A 183 -2.47 40.95 24.84
CA LYS A 183 -1.94 40.73 26.21
C LYS A 183 -1.40 39.28 26.27
N GLU A 184 -0.30 38.90 26.91
CA GLU A 184 0.90 39.55 27.43
C GLU A 184 1.90 38.41 27.72
N LYS A 185 3.19 38.71 27.67
CA LYS A 185 4.32 37.76 27.75
C LYS A 185 4.53 37.19 29.17
N ALA A 186 5.07 35.98 29.24
CA ALA A 186 6.06 35.59 30.25
C ALA A 186 7.14 34.70 29.60
N ALA A 187 8.36 34.82 30.12
CA ALA A 187 9.62 34.73 29.41
C ALA A 187 10.27 33.32 29.31
N GLN A 188 11.08 33.16 28.25
CA GLN A 188 12.20 32.21 28.05
C GLN A 188 13.28 32.34 29.17
N PRO A 189 14.29 31.42 29.34
CA PRO A 189 14.99 30.70 28.26
C PRO A 189 15.59 29.29 28.55
N ALA A 190 15.72 28.47 27.50
CA ALA A 190 16.80 27.51 27.23
C ALA A 190 16.52 26.90 25.85
N ALA A 191 17.17 27.31 24.77
CA ALA A 191 18.50 26.87 24.33
C ALA A 191 18.64 25.34 24.30
N ALA A 192 18.77 24.81 23.07
CA ALA A 192 19.26 23.49 22.69
C ALA A 192 18.39 22.27 23.01
N ALA A 193 17.56 21.84 22.05
CA ALA A 193 17.30 20.42 21.76
C ALA A 193 16.51 20.27 20.44
N ALA A 194 17.11 20.70 19.34
CA ALA A 194 16.72 20.25 18.00
C ALA A 194 17.87 19.38 17.47
N ALA A 195 18.15 18.27 18.16
CA ALA A 195 19.11 17.22 17.79
C ALA A 195 19.10 16.11 18.86
N SER A 196 18.08 15.25 18.90
CA SER A 196 18.11 14.07 19.79
C SER A 196 17.16 12.95 19.36
N GLY A 197 17.00 12.72 18.06
CA GLY A 197 16.36 11.50 17.51
C GLY A 197 17.40 10.49 17.02
N ASP A 198 18.45 10.97 16.36
CA ASP A 198 19.48 10.12 15.73
C ASP A 198 20.40 9.39 16.70
N GLY A 199 20.58 9.91 17.92
CA GLY A 199 21.38 9.26 18.96
C GLY A 199 20.83 7.88 19.31
N SER A 200 19.50 7.77 19.45
CA SER A 200 18.83 6.54 19.90
C SER A 200 18.90 5.41 18.86
N ILE A 201 18.68 5.73 17.58
CA ILE A 201 18.75 4.73 16.49
C ILE A 201 20.21 4.31 16.25
N GLY A 202 21.14 5.26 16.25
CA GLY A 202 22.57 4.96 16.12
C GLY A 202 23.11 4.12 17.29
N ASP A 203 22.66 4.38 18.51
CA ASP A 203 23.07 3.60 19.68
C ASP A 203 22.48 2.19 19.67
N ALA A 204 21.23 2.02 19.23
CA ALA A 204 20.62 0.70 19.02
C ALA A 204 21.44 -0.12 18.00
N LEU A 205 21.82 0.47 16.87
CA LEU A 205 22.65 -0.20 15.86
C LEU A 205 24.06 -0.54 16.38
N ARG A 206 24.70 0.36 17.14
CA ARG A 206 25.99 0.08 17.80
C ARG A 206 25.88 -1.05 18.82
N SER A 207 24.81 -1.08 19.60
CA SER A 207 24.56 -2.13 20.60
C SER A 207 24.39 -3.52 19.97
N ALA A 208 23.90 -3.59 18.74
CA ALA A 208 23.78 -4.82 17.96
C ALA A 208 25.13 -5.31 17.39
N GLY A 209 26.19 -4.50 17.46
CA GLY A 209 27.55 -4.85 17.03
C GLY A 209 27.97 -4.24 15.67
N TYR A 210 27.15 -3.35 15.08
CA TYR A 210 27.51 -2.66 13.84
C TYR A 210 28.47 -1.50 14.08
N LYS A 211 29.47 -1.35 13.20
CA LYS A 211 30.27 -0.13 13.13
C LYS A 211 29.60 0.84 12.15
N LEU A 212 29.25 2.03 12.62
CA LEU A 212 28.43 2.97 11.85
C LEU A 212 29.25 4.05 11.15
N LEU A 213 28.86 4.35 9.92
CA LEU A 213 29.14 5.62 9.26
C LEU A 213 27.82 6.41 9.19
N GLN A 214 27.88 7.71 9.49
CA GLN A 214 26.72 8.60 9.55
C GLN A 214 26.76 9.58 8.37
N ASP A 215 25.59 10.07 7.95
CA ASP A 215 25.41 11.15 6.97
C ASP A 215 26.12 10.91 5.63
N VAL A 216 25.94 9.71 5.07
CA VAL A 216 26.62 9.32 3.84
C VAL A 216 25.78 9.71 2.62
N LYS A 217 26.43 10.31 1.62
CA LYS A 217 25.80 10.59 0.31
C LYS A 217 26.21 9.54 -0.71
N ILE A 218 25.26 8.73 -1.17
CA ILE A 218 25.48 7.75 -2.23
C ILE A 218 24.76 8.22 -3.49
N ALA A 219 25.50 8.49 -4.56
CA ALA A 219 24.97 8.95 -5.85
C ALA A 219 24.00 10.16 -5.74
N GLY A 220 24.29 11.10 -4.84
CA GLY A 220 23.49 12.30 -4.61
C GLY A 220 22.26 12.11 -3.71
N LYS A 221 21.98 10.89 -3.23
CA LYS A 221 20.95 10.61 -2.21
C LYS A 221 21.58 10.51 -0.82
N ALA A 222 20.99 11.20 0.15
CA ALA A 222 21.42 11.12 1.54
C ALA A 222 20.91 9.82 2.17
N VAL A 223 21.80 9.11 2.86
CA VAL A 223 21.49 7.94 3.69
C VAL A 223 22.05 8.20 5.07
N ASP A 224 21.21 8.03 6.10
CA ASP A 224 21.54 8.45 7.45
C ASP A 224 22.61 7.56 8.09
N PHE A 225 22.51 6.24 7.92
CA PHE A 225 23.43 5.28 8.54
C PHE A 225 23.86 4.15 7.60
N ILE A 226 25.14 3.80 7.67
CA ILE A 226 25.70 2.58 7.09
C ILE A 226 26.33 1.75 8.21
N GLY A 227 25.72 0.61 8.51
CA GLY A 227 26.23 -0.37 9.45
C GLY A 227 27.12 -1.39 8.76
N MET A 228 28.38 -1.48 9.17
CA MET A 228 29.32 -2.48 8.69
C MET A 228 29.35 -3.67 9.64
N CYS A 229 29.30 -4.87 9.07
CA CYS A 229 29.46 -6.14 9.77
C CYS A 229 30.40 -7.05 8.96
N ALA A 230 30.89 -8.14 9.57
CA ALA A 230 31.76 -9.11 8.92
C ALA A 230 31.11 -9.83 7.72
N ASP A 231 29.79 -9.99 7.70
CA ASP A 231 29.07 -10.78 6.69
C ASP A 231 28.31 -9.91 5.67
N HIS A 232 27.76 -8.78 6.12
CA HIS A 232 26.92 -7.92 5.28
C HIS A 232 27.04 -6.44 5.66
N LEU A 233 26.67 -5.56 4.73
CA LEU A 233 26.47 -4.13 4.99
C LEU A 233 24.99 -3.86 5.23
N LEU A 234 24.66 -3.10 6.26
CA LEU A 234 23.32 -2.62 6.56
C LEU A 234 23.20 -1.18 6.08
N LEU A 235 22.30 -0.91 5.15
CA LEU A 235 22.01 0.43 4.66
C LEU A 235 20.72 0.92 5.32
N CYS A 236 20.81 1.90 6.23
CA CYS A 236 19.69 2.33 7.04
C CYS A 236 19.31 3.78 6.74
N LEU A 237 18.03 3.99 6.43
CA LEU A 237 17.42 5.31 6.23
C LEU A 237 16.32 5.54 7.25
N VAL A 238 16.35 6.69 7.89
CA VAL A 238 15.41 7.10 8.93
C VAL A 238 14.37 8.02 8.33
N ASP A 239 13.13 7.54 8.30
CA ASP A 239 11.99 8.34 7.90
C ASP A 239 11.43 9.09 9.13
N SER A 240 11.70 10.39 9.17
CA SER A 240 11.24 11.30 10.23
C SER A 240 10.04 12.15 9.80
N GLU A 241 9.36 11.82 8.70
CA GLU A 241 8.19 12.59 8.28
C GLU A 241 6.93 12.24 9.09
N ASN A 242 6.32 13.25 9.70
CA ASN A 242 5.07 13.13 10.44
C ASN A 242 3.87 12.92 9.52
N GLY A 243 2.88 12.17 10.00
CA GLY A 243 1.58 12.01 9.37
C GLY A 243 1.21 10.57 9.06
N ASP A 244 0.02 10.40 8.51
CA ASP A 244 -0.49 9.11 8.08
C ASP A 244 -0.17 8.90 6.61
N TRP A 245 0.57 7.83 6.32
CA TRP A 245 1.11 7.52 5.01
C TRP A 245 0.50 6.22 4.48
N LEU A 246 0.04 6.26 3.24
CA LEU A 246 -0.34 5.10 2.46
C LEU A 246 0.84 4.73 1.58
N ALA A 247 1.46 3.59 1.87
CA ALA A 247 2.60 3.08 1.12
C ALA A 247 2.12 2.41 -0.17
N ASP A 248 2.64 2.82 -1.32
CA ASP A 248 2.41 2.16 -2.59
C ASP A 248 3.76 1.84 -3.25
N GLU A 249 4.10 0.55 -3.26
CA GLU A 249 5.35 0.04 -3.82
C GLU A 249 5.20 -0.48 -5.26
N GLU A 250 4.00 -0.37 -5.86
CA GLU A 250 3.77 -0.80 -7.24
C GLU A 250 4.33 0.22 -8.24
N ARG A 251 5.06 -0.29 -9.25
CA ARG A 251 5.49 0.54 -10.39
C ARG A 251 4.35 0.64 -11.39
N PHE A 252 3.89 1.86 -11.66
CA PHE A 252 2.91 2.13 -12.70
C PHE A 252 3.57 2.79 -13.91
N ASN A 253 3.56 2.12 -15.07
CA ASN A 253 3.95 2.68 -16.38
C ASN A 253 5.31 3.41 -16.45
N ASP A 254 6.28 3.10 -15.58
CA ASP A 254 7.63 3.69 -15.44
C ASP A 254 7.81 4.80 -14.37
N GLU A 255 6.79 5.09 -13.56
CA GLU A 255 6.90 6.01 -12.42
C GLU A 255 7.54 5.33 -11.19
N GLU A 256 8.24 6.12 -10.36
CA GLU A 256 8.80 5.62 -9.10
C GLU A 256 7.67 5.37 -8.09
N PRO A 257 7.78 4.32 -7.24
CA PRO A 257 6.79 4.08 -6.20
C PRO A 257 6.66 5.26 -5.23
N LEU A 258 5.44 5.57 -4.83
CA LEU A 258 5.09 6.77 -4.08
C LEU A 258 4.39 6.41 -2.77
N TRP A 259 4.65 7.20 -1.75
CA TRP A 259 3.85 7.21 -0.53
C TRP A 259 2.94 8.43 -0.54
N PHE A 260 1.67 8.21 -0.20
CA PHE A 260 0.63 9.22 -0.24
C PHE A 260 0.16 9.58 1.16
N SER A 261 -0.05 10.86 1.42
CA SER A 261 -0.80 11.37 2.55
C SER A 261 -2.00 12.17 2.03
N GLU A 262 -2.86 12.66 2.93
CA GLU A 262 -4.00 13.48 2.52
C GLU A 262 -3.60 14.79 1.82
N SER A 263 -2.44 15.35 2.17
CA SER A 263 -1.98 16.66 1.71
C SER A 263 -0.73 16.65 0.84
N ASN A 264 0.00 15.52 0.79
CA ASN A 264 1.30 15.42 0.13
C ASN A 264 1.54 14.02 -0.46
N HIS A 265 2.44 13.93 -1.44
CA HIS A 265 2.98 12.67 -1.94
C HIS A 265 4.51 12.77 -2.02
N ARG A 266 5.20 11.67 -1.72
CA ARG A 266 6.66 11.60 -1.82
C ARG A 266 7.09 10.29 -2.45
N ILE A 267 8.34 10.24 -2.91
CA ILE A 267 8.96 8.98 -3.34
C ILE A 267 9.07 8.07 -2.13
N SER A 268 8.75 6.79 -2.32
CA SER A 268 8.86 5.78 -1.27
C SER A 268 10.27 5.77 -0.63
N PRO A 269 10.40 5.90 0.70
CA PRO A 269 11.66 5.68 1.41
C PRO A 269 12.30 4.32 1.09
N VAL A 270 11.49 3.28 0.89
CA VAL A 270 11.96 1.94 0.50
C VAL A 270 12.65 2.01 -0.87
N ARG A 271 12.05 2.72 -1.84
CA ARG A 271 12.66 2.96 -3.15
C ARG A 271 13.94 3.78 -3.03
N VAL A 272 13.99 4.80 -2.16
CA VAL A 272 15.19 5.61 -1.96
C VAL A 272 16.37 4.75 -1.52
N VAL A 273 16.17 3.89 -0.52
CA VAL A 273 17.20 2.96 -0.04
C VAL A 273 17.59 1.92 -1.07
N LEU A 274 16.64 1.38 -1.83
CA LEU A 274 16.93 0.44 -2.92
C LEU A 274 17.82 1.06 -4.00
N ASN A 275 17.58 2.32 -4.38
CA ASN A 275 18.43 3.00 -5.36
C ASN A 275 19.84 3.23 -4.82
N ALA A 276 19.95 3.58 -3.54
CA ALA A 276 21.22 3.75 -2.86
C ALA A 276 22.00 2.42 -2.77
N ARG A 277 21.30 1.31 -2.49
CA ARG A 277 21.87 -0.05 -2.53
C ARG A 277 22.41 -0.39 -3.92
N ASP A 278 21.60 -0.20 -4.96
CA ASP A 278 21.97 -0.55 -6.33
C ASP A 278 23.12 0.34 -6.86
N ALA A 279 23.23 1.58 -6.36
CA ALA A 279 24.35 2.48 -6.65
C ALA A 279 25.62 2.14 -5.85
N LEU A 280 25.48 1.66 -4.61
CA LEU A 280 26.61 1.27 -3.76
C LEU A 280 27.24 -0.04 -4.23
N LEU A 281 26.44 -0.99 -4.70
CA LEU A 281 26.88 -2.31 -5.15
C LEU A 281 28.08 -2.28 -6.13
N PRO A 282 28.07 -1.47 -7.22
CA PRO A 282 29.24 -1.35 -8.12
C PRO A 282 30.40 -0.55 -7.54
N MET A 283 30.18 0.27 -6.51
CA MET A 283 31.24 1.08 -5.87
C MET A 283 32.08 0.27 -4.88
N LEU A 284 31.54 -0.84 -4.35
CA LEU A 284 32.26 -1.70 -3.42
C LEU A 284 33.50 -2.31 -4.09
N SER A 285 34.67 -2.07 -3.48
CA SER A 285 35.96 -2.57 -3.95
C SER A 285 36.71 -3.26 -2.81
N GLY A 286 37.82 -3.94 -3.14
CA GLY A 286 38.70 -4.55 -2.14
C GLY A 286 38.04 -5.65 -1.30
N ALA A 287 38.21 -5.57 0.02
CA ALA A 287 37.68 -6.53 0.98
C ALA A 287 36.15 -6.48 1.11
N ALA A 288 35.53 -5.37 0.68
CA ALA A 288 34.08 -5.19 0.68
C ALA A 288 33.39 -5.73 -0.58
N ARG A 289 34.16 -6.21 -1.56
CA ARG A 289 33.66 -6.68 -2.85
C ARG A 289 32.91 -8.00 -2.69
N GLY A 290 31.62 -8.00 -3.02
CA GLY A 290 30.77 -9.20 -2.97
C GLY A 290 30.05 -9.42 -1.64
N MET A 291 30.16 -8.49 -0.68
CA MET A 291 29.31 -8.51 0.51
C MET A 291 27.85 -8.23 0.14
N GLU A 292 26.93 -8.87 0.85
CA GLU A 292 25.50 -8.58 0.71
C GLU A 292 25.19 -7.21 1.32
N ILE A 293 24.41 -6.39 0.63
CA ILE A 293 23.90 -5.11 1.17
C ILE A 293 22.43 -5.31 1.53
N LYS A 294 22.12 -5.27 2.83
CA LYS A 294 20.77 -5.38 3.37
C LYS A 294 20.17 -3.98 3.58
N PRO A 295 19.17 -3.58 2.79
CA PRO A 295 18.49 -2.30 2.96
C PRO A 295 17.50 -2.36 4.15
N MET A 296 17.48 -1.29 4.94
CA MET A 296 16.61 -1.11 6.09
C MET A 296 16.04 0.30 6.13
N VAL A 297 14.74 0.41 6.42
CA VAL A 297 14.06 1.69 6.63
C VAL A 297 13.52 1.72 8.05
N VAL A 298 13.80 2.80 8.78
CA VAL A 298 13.33 3.00 10.15
C VAL A 298 12.35 4.16 10.18
N ILE A 299 11.10 3.88 10.53
CA ILE A 299 10.04 4.88 10.65
C ILE A 299 10.07 5.43 12.07
N ASN A 300 10.33 6.73 12.22
CA ASN A 300 10.52 7.37 13.52
C ASN A 300 9.27 8.13 14.02
N GLN A 301 8.52 8.76 13.11
CA GLN A 301 7.38 9.61 13.51
C GLN A 301 6.09 9.42 12.69
N GLY A 302 6.18 8.90 11.47
CA GLY A 302 5.01 8.62 10.62
C GLY A 302 4.28 7.33 10.99
N THR A 303 3.02 7.21 10.57
CA THR A 303 2.23 5.97 10.67
C THR A 303 1.87 5.45 9.29
N ILE A 304 2.19 4.19 8.99
CA ILE A 304 1.81 3.56 7.72
C ILE A 304 0.44 2.88 7.83
N ILE A 305 -0.56 3.41 7.14
CA ILE A 305 -1.96 2.96 7.27
C ILE A 305 -2.15 1.52 6.75
N ASN A 306 -1.42 1.13 5.70
CA ASN A 306 -1.54 -0.17 5.03
C ASN A 306 -0.33 -1.08 5.26
N ALA A 307 0.32 -0.98 6.42
CA ALA A 307 1.54 -1.75 6.73
C ALA A 307 1.37 -3.26 6.54
N GLU A 308 0.22 -3.82 6.94
CA GLU A 308 -0.07 -5.27 6.81
C GLU A 308 -0.01 -5.77 5.36
N ASP A 309 -0.58 -5.00 4.42
CA ASP A 309 -0.58 -5.35 3.00
C ASP A 309 0.83 -5.24 2.39
N MET A 310 1.70 -4.42 2.98
CA MET A 310 3.05 -4.14 2.47
C MET A 310 4.11 -5.11 2.97
N PHE A 311 3.86 -5.89 4.03
CA PHE A 311 4.85 -6.85 4.55
C PHE A 311 5.31 -7.84 3.48
N GLU A 312 4.38 -8.42 2.71
CA GLU A 312 4.71 -9.34 1.62
C GLU A 312 5.56 -8.63 0.53
N VAL A 313 5.26 -7.36 0.26
CA VAL A 313 5.98 -6.59 -0.77
C VAL A 313 7.40 -6.26 -0.31
N TRP A 314 7.58 -5.81 0.94
CA TRP A 314 8.88 -5.50 1.50
C TRP A 314 9.76 -6.74 1.66
N ASP A 315 9.18 -7.88 2.05
CA ASP A 315 9.90 -9.16 2.12
C ASP A 315 10.37 -9.62 0.74
N ASN A 316 9.53 -9.49 -0.29
CA ASN A 316 9.90 -9.80 -1.68
C ASN A 316 11.02 -8.89 -2.21
N LEU A 317 11.04 -7.61 -1.80
CA LEU A 317 12.09 -6.65 -2.14
C LEU A 317 13.37 -6.81 -1.30
N LYS A 318 13.34 -7.70 -0.29
CA LYS A 318 14.40 -7.92 0.71
C LYS A 318 14.76 -6.65 1.49
N VAL A 319 13.75 -5.86 1.85
CA VAL A 319 13.93 -4.63 2.63
C VAL A 319 13.33 -4.83 4.02
N SER A 320 14.13 -4.53 5.05
CA SER A 320 13.66 -4.59 6.44
C SER A 320 13.06 -3.25 6.84
N VAL A 321 11.75 -3.18 7.05
CA VAL A 321 11.08 -1.97 7.56
C VAL A 321 10.83 -2.14 9.05
N CYS A 322 11.29 -1.17 9.83
CA CYS A 322 11.25 -1.19 11.30
C CYS A 322 10.65 0.11 11.82
N ARG A 323 10.12 0.09 13.04
CA ARG A 323 9.68 1.30 13.75
C ARG A 323 10.58 1.66 14.92
N HIS A 324 10.68 2.95 15.20
CA HIS A 324 11.33 3.51 16.36
C HIS A 324 10.54 4.71 16.89
N GLY A 325 10.65 5.00 18.19
CA GLY A 325 10.03 6.18 18.78
C GLY A 325 8.51 6.22 18.62
N ALA A 326 8.01 7.26 17.94
CA ALA A 326 6.58 7.48 17.68
C ALA A 326 6.09 6.86 16.36
N GLY A 327 6.97 6.15 15.65
CA GLY A 327 6.66 5.50 14.38
C GLY A 327 5.65 4.36 14.55
N GLY A 328 4.68 4.32 13.65
CA GLY A 328 3.61 3.34 13.63
C GLY A 328 3.41 2.70 12.26
N PRO A 329 2.54 1.68 12.18
CA PRO A 329 1.69 1.17 13.25
C PRO A 329 2.38 0.04 14.05
N ASP A 330 1.77 -0.42 15.14
CA ASP A 330 2.39 -1.34 16.12
C ASP A 330 2.76 -2.72 15.53
N GLU A 331 2.15 -3.09 14.41
CA GLU A 331 2.39 -4.32 13.66
C GLU A 331 3.80 -4.34 13.04
N ILE A 332 4.40 -3.16 12.78
CA ILE A 332 5.78 -3.08 12.31
C ILE A 332 6.72 -3.45 13.46
N LYS A 333 7.72 -4.29 13.17
CA LYS A 333 8.72 -4.72 14.15
C LYS A 333 9.47 -3.51 14.70
N MET A 334 9.58 -3.43 16.03
CA MET A 334 10.48 -2.46 16.68
C MET A 334 11.93 -2.72 16.24
N LEU A 335 12.70 -1.63 16.10
CA LEU A 335 14.11 -1.68 15.71
C LEU A 335 14.92 -2.70 16.51
N GLU A 336 14.75 -2.74 17.83
CA GLU A 336 15.47 -3.66 18.72
C GLU A 336 15.20 -5.14 18.41
N ASN A 337 13.99 -5.48 17.97
CA ASN A 337 13.60 -6.83 17.61
C ASN A 337 14.01 -7.21 16.18
N ALA A 338 14.18 -6.23 15.31
CA ALA A 338 14.61 -6.43 13.93
C ALA A 338 16.14 -6.61 13.81
N LEU A 339 16.90 -6.07 14.77
CA LEU A 339 18.35 -6.20 14.82
C LEU A 339 18.75 -7.55 15.43
N SER A 340 19.52 -8.34 14.69
CA SER A 340 20.21 -9.50 15.23
C SER A 340 21.57 -9.08 15.79
N LYS A 341 22.05 -9.76 16.84
CA LYS A 341 23.42 -9.55 17.32
C LYS A 341 24.39 -10.05 16.26
N VAL A 342 25.30 -9.18 15.80
CA VAL A 342 26.24 -9.53 14.74
C VAL A 342 27.68 -9.31 15.16
N LYS A 343 28.59 -10.04 14.50
CA LYS A 343 30.02 -9.93 14.73
C LYS A 343 30.54 -8.62 14.17
N ALA A 344 31.42 -7.95 14.93
CA ALA A 344 32.08 -6.73 14.48
C ALA A 344 32.80 -6.94 13.13
N PRO A 345 32.79 -5.94 12.23
CA PRO A 345 33.46 -6.02 10.95
C PRO A 345 34.99 -6.04 11.11
N ASP A 346 35.68 -6.63 10.14
CA ASP A 346 37.13 -6.53 10.03
C ASP A 346 37.54 -5.10 9.66
N ASP A 347 38.65 -4.62 10.25
CA ASP A 347 39.11 -3.22 10.06
C ASP A 347 39.44 -2.89 8.59
N ALA A 348 39.78 -3.89 7.77
CA ALA A 348 40.01 -3.73 6.34
C ALA A 348 38.72 -3.32 5.60
N VAL A 349 37.58 -3.96 5.92
CA VAL A 349 36.27 -3.63 5.34
C VAL A 349 35.86 -2.21 5.72
N VAL A 350 36.11 -1.83 6.97
CA VAL A 350 35.79 -0.49 7.48
C VAL A 350 36.60 0.57 6.73
N ARG A 351 37.89 0.31 6.50
CA ARG A 351 38.76 1.24 5.78
C ARG A 351 38.34 1.39 4.31
N ASP A 352 38.01 0.29 3.65
CA ASP A 352 37.59 0.30 2.24
C ASP A 352 36.26 1.05 2.06
N VAL A 353 35.26 0.77 2.91
CA VAL A 353 33.95 1.44 2.85
C VAL A 353 34.05 2.90 3.26
N SER A 354 34.79 3.23 4.33
CA SER A 354 35.00 4.63 4.75
C SER A 354 35.75 5.44 3.69
N GLY A 355 36.72 4.83 3.00
CA GLY A 355 37.49 5.49 1.94
C GLY A 355 36.70 5.70 0.64
N LEU A 356 35.65 4.90 0.39
CA LEU A 356 34.76 5.06 -0.76
C LEU A 356 33.71 6.16 -0.58
N LEU A 357 33.42 6.53 0.67
CA LEU A 357 32.29 7.38 1.05
C LEU A 357 32.71 8.75 1.65
N SER A 358 34.02 8.92 1.88
CA SER A 358 34.65 10.22 2.17
C SER A 358 35.01 10.91 0.87
#